data_AF-A0A7K2NWH2-F1
#
_entry.id   AF-A0A7K2NWH2-F1
#
_cell.length_a   1.000
_cell.length_b   1.000
_cell.length_c   1.000
_cell.angle_alpha   90.00
_cell.angle_beta   90.00
_cell.angle_gamma   90.00
#
_symmetry.space_group_name_H-M   'P 1'
#
loop_
_entity.id
_entity.type
_entity.pdbx_description
1 polymer ?
#
loop_
_entity_poly.entity_id
_entity_poly.type
_entity_poly.pdbx_seq_one_letter_code
_entity_poly.pdbx_strand_id
1 'polypeptide(L)'
;MASTVTRPGYGQLLRTRGAWTFLLPGFAARQPFAMLTLSIVLLVQHTTGSYGVAGAAAAVTGVSMAVFAPYSGRLADRYGQRAVLLPGVLVHAASGLTLTVLALADAPLWALFLAAVPTGASVPQVGPMVRARWAVKLKDSPLMSTAAAFES
;
A
#
# COMPACT_ATOMS: atom_id res chain seq x y z
N MET A 1 35.53 25.60 22.29
CA MET A 1 34.24 25.05 22.76
C MET A 1 33.73 24.09 21.69
N ALA A 2 33.83 22.78 21.91
CA ALA A 2 33.32 21.80 20.96
C ALA A 2 31.79 21.77 21.03
N SER A 3 31.12 22.22 19.98
CA SER A 3 29.68 22.06 19.83
C SER A 3 29.34 20.57 19.81
N THR A 4 28.61 20.09 20.81
CA THR A 4 28.02 18.74 20.81
C THR A 4 27.02 18.65 19.65
N VAL A 5 27.47 18.16 18.50
CA VAL A 5 26.59 17.81 17.38
C VAL A 5 25.69 16.69 17.88
N THR A 6 24.48 17.05 18.30
CA THR A 6 23.48 16.08 18.76
C THR A 6 23.13 15.23 17.55
N ARG A 7 23.54 13.95 17.56
CA ARG A 7 23.24 13.05 16.45
C ARG A 7 21.72 12.94 16.27
N PRO A 8 21.21 13.08 15.03
CA PRO A 8 19.81 12.85 14.73
C PRO A 8 19.37 11.47 15.26
N GLY A 9 18.34 11.44 16.10
CA GLY A 9 17.86 10.21 16.73
C GLY A 9 16.37 9.95 16.49
N TYR A 10 15.95 8.69 16.57
CA TYR A 10 14.53 8.30 16.39
C TYR A 10 13.58 9.05 17.33
N GLY A 11 14.00 9.33 18.56
CA GLY A 11 13.20 10.12 19.50
C GLY A 11 12.96 11.57 19.06
N GLN A 12 13.91 12.18 18.34
CA GLN A 12 13.71 13.51 17.73
C GLN A 12 12.81 13.41 16.50
N LEU A 13 12.98 12.38 15.68
CA LEU A 13 12.14 12.12 14.51
C LEU A 13 10.65 11.97 14.90
N LEU A 14 10.35 11.13 15.90
CA LEU A 14 8.98 10.88 16.36
C LEU A 14 8.33 12.09 17.05
N ARG A 15 9.13 13.04 17.54
CA ARG A 15 8.65 14.31 18.10
C ARG A 15 8.32 15.36 17.04
N THR A 16 8.61 15.11 15.77
CA THR A 16 8.29 16.05 14.68
C THR A 16 6.78 16.30 14.65
N ARG A 17 6.34 17.53 14.91
CA ARG A 17 4.91 17.91 15.07
C ARG A 17 4.03 17.33 13.96
N GLY A 18 3.09 16.44 14.30
CA GLY A 18 2.20 15.80 13.32
C GLY A 18 2.75 14.56 12.60
N ALA A 19 3.91 14.02 12.99
CA ALA A 19 4.43 12.75 12.46
C ALA A 19 3.41 11.60 12.65
N TRP A 20 2.82 11.50 13.84
CA TRP A 20 1.83 10.47 14.18
C TRP A 20 0.57 10.48 13.31
N THR A 21 0.23 11.60 12.66
CA THR A 21 -0.94 11.70 11.79
C THR A 21 -0.85 10.86 10.52
N PHE A 22 0.36 10.46 10.11
CA PHE A 22 0.56 9.58 8.95
C PHE A 22 1.31 8.29 9.31
N LEU A 23 2.05 8.26 10.43
CA LEU A 23 2.69 7.05 10.92
C LEU A 23 1.68 6.01 11.42
N LEU A 24 0.70 6.39 12.25
CA LEU A 24 -0.28 5.43 12.77
C LEU A 24 -1.17 4.84 11.67
N PRO A 25 -1.78 5.65 10.79
CA PRO A 25 -2.56 5.10 9.67
C PRO A 25 -1.66 4.33 8.71
N GLY A 26 -0.43 4.79 8.49
CA GLY A 26 0.53 4.13 7.62
C GLY A 26 0.92 2.74 8.13
N PHE A 27 1.16 2.61 9.43
CA PHE A 27 1.44 1.34 10.08
C PHE A 27 0.23 0.39 10.02
N ALA A 28 -0.97 0.89 10.35
CA ALA A 28 -2.20 0.10 10.31
C ALA A 28 -2.49 -0.43 8.89
N ALA A 29 -2.31 0.40 7.87
CA ALA A 29 -2.56 0.02 6.48
C ALA A 29 -1.51 -0.95 5.90
N ARG A 30 -0.31 -1.04 6.50
CA ARG A 30 0.74 -2.00 6.08
C ARG A 30 0.47 -3.43 6.54
N GLN A 31 -0.25 -3.64 7.66
CA GLN A 31 -0.51 -4.99 8.20
C GLN A 31 -1.24 -5.91 7.21
N PRO A 32 -2.39 -5.52 6.63
CA PRO A 32 -3.10 -6.39 5.69
C PRO A 32 -2.42 -6.44 4.31
N PHE A 33 -1.51 -5.52 4.00
CA PHE A 33 -0.94 -5.42 2.66
C PHE A 33 -0.14 -6.66 2.27
N ALA A 34 0.66 -7.20 3.19
CA ALA A 34 1.39 -8.46 2.97
C ALA A 34 0.44 -9.67 2.87
N MET A 35 -0.74 -9.59 3.49
CA MET A 35 -1.74 -10.65 3.46
C MET A 35 -2.50 -10.70 2.15
N LEU A 36 -2.64 -9.61 1.40
CA LEU A 36 -3.47 -9.57 0.19
C LEU A 36 -3.12 -10.70 -0.80
N THR A 37 -1.85 -10.83 -1.15
CA THR A 37 -1.40 -11.87 -2.09
C THR A 37 -1.67 -13.27 -1.56
N LEU A 38 -1.36 -13.51 -0.28
CA LEU A 38 -1.59 -14.80 0.36
C LEU A 38 -3.09 -15.13 0.43
N SER A 39 -3.92 -14.16 0.80
CA SER A 39 -5.38 -14.29 0.86
C SER A 39 -5.98 -14.62 -0.49
N ILE A 40 -5.52 -13.97 -1.57
CA ILE A 40 -5.97 -14.28 -2.93
C ILE A 40 -5.59 -15.72 -3.31
N VAL A 41 -4.34 -16.12 -3.05
CA VAL A 41 -3.89 -17.48 -3.35
C VAL A 41 -4.71 -18.51 -2.60
N LEU A 42 -4.88 -18.35 -1.28
CA LEU A 42 -5.63 -19.29 -0.45
C LEU A 42 -7.11 -19.35 -0.83
N LEU A 43 -7.75 -18.20 -1.07
CA LEU A 43 -9.16 -18.14 -1.47
C LEU A 43 -9.39 -18.83 -2.82
N VAL A 44 -8.57 -18.52 -3.82
CA VAL A 44 -8.71 -19.09 -5.16
C VAL A 44 -8.35 -20.57 -5.16
N GLN A 45 -7.32 -20.99 -4.40
CA GLN A 45 -7.00 -22.40 -4.27
C GLN A 45 -8.11 -23.16 -3.53
N HIS A 46 -8.69 -22.59 -2.49
CA HIS A 46 -9.80 -23.20 -1.74
C HIS A 46 -11.04 -23.40 -2.61
N THR A 47 -11.38 -22.43 -3.46
CA THR A 47 -12.59 -22.46 -4.30
C THR A 47 -12.40 -23.23 -5.60
N THR A 48 -11.21 -23.21 -6.20
CA THR A 48 -10.95 -23.87 -7.50
C THR A 48 -10.16 -25.18 -7.40
N GLY A 49 -9.56 -25.49 -6.24
CA GLY A 49 -8.67 -26.63 -6.04
C GLY A 49 -7.30 -26.50 -6.71
N SER A 50 -7.01 -25.41 -7.44
CA SER A 50 -5.82 -25.29 -8.30
C SER A 50 -4.86 -24.18 -7.86
N TYR A 51 -3.64 -24.58 -7.50
CA TYR A 51 -2.53 -23.64 -7.28
C TYR A 51 -2.10 -22.91 -8.56
N GLY A 52 -2.30 -23.51 -9.74
CA GLY A 52 -2.00 -22.85 -11.01
C GLY A 52 -2.91 -21.64 -11.25
N VAL A 53 -4.21 -21.80 -10.99
CA VAL A 53 -5.18 -20.70 -11.07
C VAL A 53 -4.93 -19.66 -9.98
N ALA A 54 -4.65 -20.09 -8.76
CA ALA A 54 -4.33 -19.21 -7.65
C ALA A 54 -3.08 -18.35 -7.94
N GLY A 55 -2.02 -18.96 -8.46
CA GLY A 55 -0.81 -18.28 -8.90
C GLY A 55 -1.08 -17.30 -10.03
N ALA A 56 -1.91 -17.66 -11.01
CA ALA A 56 -2.30 -16.77 -12.10
C ALA A 56 -3.09 -15.54 -11.59
N ALA A 57 -4.05 -15.74 -10.67
CA ALA A 57 -4.81 -14.63 -10.08
C ALA A 57 -3.92 -13.69 -9.26
N ALA A 58 -2.98 -14.25 -8.50
CA ALA A 58 -1.97 -13.46 -7.78
C ALA A 58 -1.05 -12.69 -8.74
N ALA A 59 -0.63 -13.31 -9.85
CA ALA A 59 0.18 -12.67 -10.88
C ALA A 59 -0.57 -11.51 -11.55
N VAL A 60 -1.84 -11.70 -11.93
CA VAL A 60 -2.69 -10.63 -12.49
C VAL A 60 -2.81 -9.47 -11.51
N THR A 61 -3.06 -9.75 -10.23
CA THR A 61 -3.14 -8.74 -9.17
C THR A 61 -1.81 -7.98 -9.05
N GLY A 62 -0.68 -8.69 -8.99
CA GLY A 62 0.65 -8.10 -8.86
C GLY A 62 1.07 -7.26 -10.06
N VAL A 63 0.84 -7.75 -11.29
CA VAL A 63 1.11 -7.00 -12.53
C VAL A 63 0.25 -5.75 -12.59
N SER A 64 -1.04 -5.86 -12.26
CA SER A 64 -1.93 -4.71 -12.21
C SER A 64 -1.44 -3.67 -11.20
N MET A 65 -1.09 -4.09 -9.98
CA MET A 65 -0.49 -3.19 -8.98
C MET A 65 0.77 -2.48 -9.52
N ALA A 66 1.69 -3.23 -10.15
CA ALA A 66 2.93 -2.66 -10.69
C ALA A 66 2.66 -1.60 -11.78
N VAL A 67 1.69 -1.87 -12.66
CA VAL A 67 1.29 -0.94 -13.74
C VAL A 67 0.62 0.32 -13.17
N PHE A 68 -0.27 0.17 -12.19
CA PHE A 68 -1.09 1.29 -11.69
C PHE A 68 -0.45 2.09 -10.54
N ALA A 69 0.55 1.55 -9.84
CA ALA A 69 1.23 2.22 -8.74
C ALA A 69 1.80 3.62 -9.10
N PRO A 70 2.48 3.82 -10.25
CA PRO A 70 2.97 5.14 -10.64
C PRO A 70 1.85 6.16 -10.89
N TYR A 71 0.70 5.70 -11.41
CA TYR A 71 -0.46 6.57 -11.67
C TYR A 71 -1.09 7.04 -10.37
N SER A 72 -1.24 6.13 -9.39
CA SER A 72 -1.73 6.48 -8.05
C SER A 72 -0.83 7.51 -7.37
N GLY A 73 0.50 7.35 -7.48
CA GLY A 73 1.48 8.33 -7.00
C GLY A 73 1.31 9.70 -7.66
N ARG A 74 1.29 9.76 -8.99
CA ARG A 74 1.07 11.01 -9.74
C ARG A 74 -0.25 11.69 -9.38
N LEU A 75 -1.31 10.91 -9.20
CA LEU A 75 -2.62 11.43 -8.80
C LEU A 75 -2.55 12.05 -7.40
N ALA A 76 -1.88 11.38 -6.47
CA ALA A 76 -1.71 11.87 -5.10
C ALA A 76 -0.83 13.12 -5.03
N ASP A 77 0.18 13.23 -5.90
CA ASP A 77 1.03 14.42 -5.99
C ASP A 77 0.24 15.61 -6.57
N ARG A 78 -0.64 15.36 -7.55
CA ARG A 78 -1.44 16.42 -8.21
C ARG A 78 -2.63 16.90 -7.39
N TYR A 79 -3.39 15.98 -6.79
CA TYR A 79 -4.65 16.28 -6.11
C TYR A 79 -4.55 16.20 -4.58
N GLY A 80 -3.38 15.82 -4.06
CA GLY A 80 -3.14 15.61 -2.64
C GLY A 80 -3.49 14.19 -2.19
N GLN A 81 -2.72 13.69 -1.22
CA GLN A 81 -2.83 12.33 -0.72
C GLN A 81 -4.23 11.98 -0.20
N ARG A 82 -4.90 12.88 0.52
CA ARG A 82 -6.23 12.61 1.11
C ARG A 82 -7.31 12.41 0.05
N ALA A 83 -7.30 13.25 -0.99
CA ALA A 83 -8.29 13.22 -2.07
C ALA A 83 -8.19 11.94 -2.92
N VAL A 84 -7.02 11.32 -2.97
CA VAL A 84 -6.77 10.07 -3.72
C VAL A 84 -6.92 8.83 -2.84
N LEU A 85 -6.42 8.86 -1.61
CA LEU A 85 -6.48 7.72 -0.71
C LEU A 85 -7.90 7.37 -0.29
N LEU A 86 -8.75 8.34 0.02
CA LEU A 86 -10.10 8.05 0.51
C LEU A 86 -10.94 7.30 -0.54
N PRO A 87 -11.07 7.77 -1.80
CA PRO A 87 -11.72 6.99 -2.84
C PRO A 87 -10.97 5.70 -3.17
N GLY A 88 -9.63 5.74 -3.21
CA GLY A 88 -8.81 4.58 -3.53
C GLY A 88 -9.03 3.40 -2.58
N VAL A 89 -9.15 3.66 -1.28
CA VAL A 89 -9.46 2.63 -0.26
C VAL A 89 -10.85 2.04 -0.48
N LEU A 90 -11.85 2.85 -0.82
CA LEU A 90 -13.20 2.36 -1.12
C LEU A 90 -13.22 1.47 -2.36
N VAL A 91 -12.54 1.88 -3.43
CA VAL A 91 -12.38 1.08 -4.65
C VAL A 91 -11.64 -0.23 -4.34
N HIS A 92 -10.60 -0.18 -3.53
CA HIS A 92 -9.84 -1.36 -3.13
C HIS A 92 -10.68 -2.36 -2.33
N ALA A 93 -11.41 -1.87 -1.33
CA ALA A 93 -12.31 -2.70 -0.52
C ALA A 93 -13.41 -3.33 -1.39
N ALA A 94 -14.04 -2.54 -2.26
CA ALA A 94 -15.08 -3.04 -3.17
C ALA A 94 -14.54 -4.07 -4.17
N SER A 95 -13.35 -3.85 -4.72
CA SER A 95 -12.71 -4.77 -5.67
C SER A 95 -12.34 -6.09 -5.01
N GLY A 96 -11.73 -6.03 -3.82
CA GLY A 96 -11.41 -7.22 -3.04
C GLY A 96 -12.66 -8.01 -2.64
N LEU A 97 -13.71 -7.32 -2.17
CA LEU A 97 -14.99 -7.97 -1.87
C LEU A 97 -15.62 -8.61 -3.09
N THR A 98 -15.56 -7.95 -4.25
CA THR A 98 -16.08 -8.49 -5.52
C THR A 98 -15.33 -9.77 -5.91
N LEU A 99 -14.00 -9.76 -5.82
CA LEU A 99 -13.18 -10.96 -6.03
C LEU A 99 -13.59 -12.08 -5.07
N THR A 100 -13.76 -11.77 -3.78
CA THR A 100 -14.19 -12.73 -2.76
C THR A 100 -15.55 -13.33 -3.07
N VAL A 101 -16.54 -12.51 -3.39
CA VAL A 101 -17.89 -12.97 -3.73
C VAL A 101 -17.87 -13.84 -4.98
N LEU A 102 -17.15 -13.44 -6.03
CA LEU A 102 -17.04 -14.23 -7.26
C LEU A 102 -16.37 -15.58 -7.00
N ALA A 103 -15.30 -15.63 -6.21
CA ALA A 103 -14.63 -16.87 -5.87
C ALA A 103 -15.54 -17.81 -5.07
N LEU A 104 -16.23 -17.28 -4.06
CA LEU A 104 -17.15 -18.08 -3.22
C LEU A 104 -18.44 -18.51 -3.93
N ALA A 105 -18.79 -17.85 -5.04
CA ALA A 105 -19.94 -18.20 -5.87
C ALA A 105 -19.56 -19.12 -7.05
N ASP A 106 -18.36 -19.70 -7.04
CA ASP A 106 -17.84 -20.57 -8.10
C ASP A 106 -17.92 -19.94 -9.50
N ALA A 107 -17.69 -18.63 -9.58
CA ALA A 107 -17.71 -17.89 -10.84
C ALA A 107 -16.63 -18.40 -11.80
N PRO A 108 -16.84 -18.28 -13.13
CA PRO A 108 -15.86 -18.74 -14.12
C PRO A 108 -14.53 -17.98 -13.99
N LEU A 109 -13.42 -18.66 -14.33
CA LEU A 109 -12.06 -18.15 -14.12
C LEU A 109 -11.80 -16.76 -14.72
N TRP A 110 -12.38 -16.47 -15.88
CA TRP A 110 -12.21 -15.16 -16.52
C TRP A 110 -12.77 -14.03 -15.64
N ALA A 111 -13.85 -14.27 -14.87
CA ALA A 111 -14.43 -13.28 -13.97
C ALA A 111 -13.51 -13.04 -12.77
N LEU A 112 -12.87 -14.09 -12.24
CA LEU A 112 -11.85 -13.96 -11.18
C LEU A 112 -10.66 -13.14 -11.65
N PHE A 113 -10.15 -13.40 -12.85
CA PHE A 113 -9.04 -12.61 -13.41
C PHE A 113 -9.44 -11.16 -13.68
N LEU A 114 -10.66 -10.91 -14.18
CA LEU A 114 -11.16 -9.54 -14.36
C LEU A 114 -11.28 -8.80 -13.02
N ALA A 115 -11.75 -9.45 -11.95
CA ALA A 115 -11.85 -8.84 -10.61
C ALA A 115 -10.49 -8.69 -9.91
N ALA A 116 -9.49 -9.52 -10.25
CA ALA A 116 -8.12 -9.40 -9.76
C ALA A 116 -7.44 -8.11 -10.26
N VAL A 117 -7.77 -7.63 -11.47
CA VAL A 117 -7.22 -6.39 -12.04
C VAL A 117 -7.50 -5.17 -11.16
N PRO A 118 -8.76 -4.78 -10.87
CA PRO A 118 -9.03 -3.62 -10.04
C PRO A 118 -8.59 -3.84 -8.59
N THR A 119 -8.58 -5.09 -8.10
CA THR A 119 -8.03 -5.43 -6.77
C THR A 119 -6.56 -5.02 -6.66
N GLY A 120 -5.75 -5.35 -7.66
CA GLY A 120 -4.34 -4.93 -7.74
C GLY A 120 -4.15 -3.45 -8.06
N ALA A 121 -4.93 -2.92 -9.01
CA ALA A 121 -4.78 -1.54 -9.49
C ALA A 121 -5.06 -0.50 -8.41
N SER A 122 -5.98 -0.81 -7.50
CA SER A 122 -6.44 0.09 -6.44
C SER A 122 -5.64 -0.01 -5.14
N VAL A 123 -4.61 -0.87 -5.08
CA VAL A 123 -3.77 -1.03 -3.90
C VAL A 123 -3.22 0.32 -3.43
N PRO A 124 -3.54 0.76 -2.20
CA PRO A 124 -3.03 2.01 -1.65
C PRO A 124 -1.51 1.99 -1.47
N GLN A 125 -0.80 2.93 -2.10
CA GLN A 125 0.67 3.03 -2.04
C GLN A 125 1.18 3.74 -0.77
N VAL A 126 0.79 3.21 0.40
CA VAL A 126 1.00 3.84 1.71
C VAL A 126 2.48 4.09 2.00
N GLY A 127 3.35 3.14 1.68
CA GLY A 127 4.80 3.28 1.92
C GLY A 127 5.43 4.47 1.20
N PRO A 128 5.31 4.57 -0.13
CA PRO A 128 5.71 5.77 -0.88
C PRO A 128 5.10 7.07 -0.35
N MET A 129 3.83 7.06 0.07
CA MET A 129 3.14 8.26 0.55
C MET A 129 3.67 8.76 1.91
N VAL A 130 3.99 7.85 2.82
CA VAL A 130 4.66 8.17 4.09
C VAL A 130 6.04 8.75 3.84
N ARG A 131 6.83 8.14 2.93
CA ARG A 131 8.15 8.66 2.53
C ARG A 131 8.05 10.05 1.89
N ALA A 132 7.06 10.29 1.03
CA ALA A 132 6.81 11.61 0.45
C ALA A 132 6.47 12.67 1.52
N ARG A 133 5.67 12.32 2.54
CA ARG A 133 5.38 13.22 3.67
C ARG A 133 6.62 13.54 4.48
N TRP A 134 7.47 12.56 4.75
CA TRP A 134 8.75 12.79 5.41
C TRP A 134 9.65 13.71 4.59
N ALA A 135 9.74 13.48 3.28
CA ALA A 135 10.55 14.31 2.37
C ALA A 135 10.14 15.79 2.41
N VAL A 136 8.83 16.07 2.41
CA VAL A 136 8.31 17.45 2.52
C VAL A 136 8.57 18.04 3.90
N LYS A 137 8.36 17.26 4.96
CA LYS A 137 8.36 17.74 6.35
C LYS A 137 9.76 17.93 6.94
N LEU A 138 10.73 17.19 6.41
CA LEU A 138 12.13 17.22 6.82
C LEU A 138 13.03 17.78 5.72
N LYS A 139 12.48 18.54 4.77
CA LYS A 139 13.27 19.18 3.72
C LYS A 139 14.42 19.97 4.36
N ASP A 140 15.64 19.71 3.88
CA ASP A 140 16.90 20.30 4.37
C ASP A 140 17.26 19.97 5.84
N SER A 141 16.59 18.98 6.45
CA SER A 141 16.84 18.53 7.83
C SER A 141 17.84 17.37 7.88
N PRO A 142 18.77 17.36 8.87
CA PRO A 142 19.65 16.21 9.10
C PRO A 142 18.89 14.95 9.56
N LEU A 143 17.60 15.06 9.92
CA LEU A 143 16.73 13.93 10.27
C LEU A 143 16.27 13.11 9.05
N MET A 144 16.54 13.56 7.81
CA MET A 144 16.10 12.84 6.61
C MET A 144 16.70 11.43 6.51
N SER A 145 17.97 11.27 6.88
CA SER A 145 18.64 9.96 6.90
C SER A 145 18.02 9.04 7.96
N THR A 146 17.66 9.58 9.13
CA THR A 146 16.93 8.85 10.18
C THR A 146 15.53 8.45 9.72
N ALA A 147 14.83 9.31 8.99
CA ALA A 147 13.52 9.00 8.43
C ALA A 147 13.60 7.92 7.35
N ALA A 148 14.61 7.96 6.49
CA ALA A 148 14.86 6.91 5.50
C ALA A 148 15.13 5.55 6.17
N ALA A 149 15.97 5.54 7.22
CA ALA A 149 16.24 4.34 8.01
C ALA A 149 15.00 3.82 8.76
N PHE A 150 14.14 4.70 9.24
CA PHE A 150 12.89 4.35 9.92
C PHE A 150 11.85 3.72 8.98
N GLU A 151 11.82 4.12 7.71
CA GLU A 151 10.84 3.67 6.71
C GLU A 151 11.37 2.58 5.75
N SER A 152 12.54 2.01 6.05
CA SER A 152 13.12 0.86 5.32
C SER A 152 12.45 -0.44 5.73
#